data_AF-A0A9E6AVZ3-F1
#
_entry.id   AF-A0A9E6AVZ3-F1
#
_cell.length_a   1.000
_cell.length_b   1.000
_cell.length_c   1.000
_cell.angle_alpha   90.00
_cell.angle_beta   90.00
_cell.angle_gamma   90.00
#
_symmetry.space_group_name_H-M   'P 1'
#
loop_
_entity.id
_entity.type
_entity.pdbx_description
1 polymer ?
#
loop_
_entity_poly.entity_id
_entity_poly.type
_entity_poly.pdbx_seq_one_letter_code
_entity_poly.pdbx_strand_id
1 'polypeptide(L)'
;MLWAWDDLAFWSIFSKELFINDAVFLTKEPLHILNSHYHYRRGPAYFHYFVMYFSGISEAGLLTTHFALHLLFAMPFFAARYFWQGTTLFMLLFILIMLLPGGNSTALISVYNDSTIGFIIAAALAIFISTEDKYKALKLITPIFFMMPIFREIGMWLGMYAAVILFTLLFYQKNNIEKLLHKFLFFLLLFSLPIISSHLWFWYVDVYGLLGRDPHQLNDVIGIFNDVINSDVKTWQIINLYFERFAESLLTKPFLFIYSLIVITLYLIIKTNIKYLKEFIALLAITSICLLLFLSFRLYIYILMAESTYSSFDGSVIDLESMLRFASSYLLLYPAICCIYIKQALGFIKIKRPNLLELILFILIVAAFGRYTYNNSRLVILVPICLILLFLFSKHSKRALIEAFIVVCSIGFIITNVKVTLDRLPKTFNIAQKDKIFREQTKLVTKLLQQQHYIEYDFINKNDKITSIRNCYFLVFFLYPHYTDEDRKKCFASIELDNNIMLPFDINTTKSNVDINEILENPDSYKCQVKYYPQHNYLNINCQ
;
A
#
# COMPACT_ATOMS: atom_id res chain seq x y z
N MET A 1 14.27 2.08 2.72
CA MET A 1 14.19 2.16 4.20
C MET A 1 13.42 3.42 4.61
N LEU A 2 12.32 3.73 3.92
CA LEU A 2 11.44 4.89 4.11
C LEU A 2 10.03 4.47 4.57
N TRP A 3 9.80 3.17 4.76
CA TRP A 3 8.45 2.60 4.69
C TRP A 3 7.81 2.32 6.05
N ALA A 4 8.62 2.05 7.08
CA ALA A 4 8.16 1.97 8.46
C ALA A 4 7.78 3.35 9.03
N TRP A 5 8.23 4.43 8.38
CA TRP A 5 7.92 5.79 8.77
C TRP A 5 6.43 6.08 8.66
N ASP A 6 5.86 6.00 7.46
CA ASP A 6 4.46 6.39 7.27
C ASP A 6 3.48 5.46 8.01
N ASP A 7 3.83 4.18 8.13
CA ASP A 7 3.05 3.19 8.88
C ASP A 7 2.92 3.56 10.37
N LEU A 8 4.05 3.88 11.02
CA LEU A 8 4.11 4.12 12.46
C LEU A 8 3.85 5.59 12.83
N ALA A 9 4.12 6.53 11.92
CA ALA A 9 3.94 7.96 12.13
C ALA A 9 2.54 8.47 11.74
N PHE A 10 1.84 7.81 10.80
CA PHE A 10 0.55 8.31 10.32
C PHE A 10 -0.56 7.26 10.48
N TRP A 11 -0.47 6.15 9.74
CA TRP A 11 -1.60 5.23 9.57
C TRP A 11 -1.96 4.44 10.83
N SER A 12 -0.95 4.01 11.59
CA SER A 12 -1.16 3.38 12.89
C SER A 12 -1.63 4.37 13.96
N ILE A 13 -1.14 5.61 13.94
CA ILE A 13 -1.54 6.66 14.89
C ILE A 13 -3.04 6.94 14.78
N PHE A 14 -3.58 7.06 13.56
CA PHE A 14 -5.03 7.21 13.38
C PHE A 14 -5.81 6.08 14.03
N SER A 15 -5.33 4.84 13.90
CA SER A 15 -5.99 3.68 14.52
C SER A 15 -5.89 3.75 16.04
N LYS A 16 -4.71 4.08 16.57
CA LYS A 16 -4.44 4.21 18.00
C LYS A 16 -5.29 5.30 18.65
N GLU A 17 -5.47 6.43 17.99
CA GLU A 17 -6.30 7.54 18.47
C GLU A 17 -7.76 7.11 18.70
N LEU A 18 -8.32 6.30 17.79
CA LEU A 18 -9.69 5.78 17.94
C LEU A 18 -9.80 4.85 19.16
N PHE A 19 -8.79 4.01 19.40
CA PHE A 19 -8.74 3.13 20.58
C PHE A 19 -8.59 3.89 21.89
N ILE A 20 -7.73 4.91 21.90
CA ILE A 20 -7.45 5.73 23.08
C ILE A 20 -8.69 6.49 23.51
N ASN A 21 -9.35 7.13 22.54
CA ASN A 21 -10.49 8.00 22.81
C ASN A 21 -11.81 7.20 22.95
N ASP A 22 -11.76 5.88 22.72
CA ASP A 22 -12.93 5.00 22.53
C ASP A 22 -14.02 5.67 21.68
N ALA A 23 -13.58 6.35 20.61
CA ALA A 23 -14.42 7.21 19.80
C ALA A 23 -14.07 7.08 18.32
N VAL A 24 -15.11 6.94 17.50
CA VAL A 24 -14.99 6.84 16.04
C VAL A 24 -14.90 8.22 15.37
N PHE A 25 -15.24 9.28 16.11
CA PHE A 25 -15.27 10.66 15.62
C PHE A 25 -14.04 11.45 16.07
N LEU A 26 -13.64 12.43 15.25
CA LEU A 26 -12.63 13.43 15.58
C LEU A 26 -12.97 14.09 16.91
N THR A 27 -11.98 14.11 17.81
CA THR A 27 -11.98 15.01 18.96
C THR A 27 -11.48 16.37 18.49
N LYS A 28 -11.97 17.47 19.09
CA LYS A 28 -11.50 18.83 18.76
C LYS A 28 -10.02 19.06 19.04
N GLU A 29 -9.45 18.22 19.90
CA GLU A 29 -8.02 18.20 20.21
C GLU A 29 -7.46 16.81 19.86
N PRO A 30 -7.09 16.55 18.59
CA PRO A 30 -6.41 15.32 18.27
C PRO A 30 -4.98 15.43 18.80
N LEU A 31 -4.71 14.77 19.92
CA LEU A 31 -3.46 14.89 20.67
C LEU A 31 -2.24 14.28 19.93
N HIS A 32 -2.45 13.54 18.83
CA HIS A 32 -1.41 12.65 18.28
C HIS A 32 -1.10 12.82 16.78
N ILE A 33 -1.94 13.52 16.02
CA ILE A 33 -1.73 13.73 14.57
C ILE A 33 -1.30 15.18 14.35
N LEU A 34 -0.37 15.41 13.41
CA LEU A 34 0.00 16.78 13.03
C LEU A 34 -1.18 17.51 12.39
N ASN A 35 -1.27 18.81 12.63
CA ASN A 35 -2.29 19.67 12.01
C ASN A 35 -2.33 19.54 10.48
N SER A 36 -1.16 19.41 9.85
CA SER A 36 -1.05 19.22 8.41
C SER A 36 -1.62 17.89 7.90
N HIS A 37 -1.93 16.93 8.77
CA HIS A 37 -2.38 15.57 8.41
C HIS A 37 -3.82 15.27 8.86
N TYR A 38 -4.51 16.19 9.53
CA TYR A 38 -5.91 15.96 9.95
C TYR A 38 -6.86 15.67 8.80
N HIS A 39 -6.59 16.23 7.62
CA HIS A 39 -7.37 16.00 6.42
C HIS A 39 -7.22 14.58 5.86
N TYR A 40 -6.26 13.78 6.33
CA TYR A 40 -6.03 12.43 5.84
C TYR A 40 -7.20 11.51 6.17
N ARG A 41 -7.51 10.64 5.22
CA ARG A 41 -8.70 9.79 5.24
C ARG A 41 -8.53 8.63 6.23
N ARG A 42 -9.53 8.38 7.09
CA ARG A 42 -9.46 7.44 8.21
C ARG A 42 -10.10 6.06 7.95
N GLY A 43 -10.53 5.74 6.73
CA GLY A 43 -11.26 4.51 6.41
C GLY A 43 -10.61 3.21 6.95
N PRO A 44 -9.31 2.98 6.71
CA PRO A 44 -8.60 1.82 7.24
C PRO A 44 -8.51 1.81 8.77
N ALA A 45 -8.34 2.98 9.39
CA ALA A 45 -8.31 3.10 10.85
C ALA A 45 -9.65 2.71 11.47
N TYR A 46 -10.79 3.06 10.86
CA TYR A 46 -12.10 2.58 11.30
C TYR A 46 -12.20 1.07 11.22
N PHE A 47 -11.75 0.47 10.11
CA PHE A 47 -11.71 -0.98 9.98
C PHE A 47 -10.83 -1.64 11.07
N HIS A 48 -9.65 -1.08 11.32
CA HIS A 48 -8.75 -1.53 12.38
C HIS A 48 -9.41 -1.48 13.75
N TYR A 49 -10.07 -0.36 14.08
CA TYR A 49 -10.77 -0.17 15.35
C TYR A 49 -11.84 -1.23 15.59
N PHE A 50 -12.73 -1.45 14.62
CA PHE A 50 -13.82 -2.41 14.79
C PHE A 50 -13.34 -3.87 14.87
N VAL A 51 -12.33 -4.26 14.09
CA VAL A 51 -11.84 -5.64 14.09
C VAL A 51 -11.02 -5.95 15.35
N MET A 52 -10.25 -4.99 15.85
CA MET A 52 -9.41 -5.18 17.04
C MET A 52 -10.06 -4.72 18.35
N TYR A 53 -11.33 -4.31 18.34
CA TYR A 53 -12.01 -3.72 19.50
C TYR A 53 -11.79 -4.52 20.80
N PHE A 54 -11.98 -5.85 20.74
CA PHE A 54 -11.81 -6.73 21.90
C PHE A 54 -10.37 -7.18 22.16
N SER A 55 -9.53 -7.27 21.13
CA SER A 55 -8.12 -7.70 21.30
C SER A 55 -7.22 -6.57 21.81
N GLY A 56 -7.70 -5.32 21.74
CA GLY A 56 -6.89 -4.13 21.93
C GLY A 56 -5.93 -3.91 20.75
N ILE A 57 -5.23 -2.76 20.81
CA ILE A 57 -4.27 -2.39 19.77
C ILE A 57 -2.89 -3.00 20.04
N SER A 58 -2.34 -3.66 19.02
CA SER A 58 -0.94 -4.10 18.99
C SER A 58 -0.41 -3.96 17.56
N GLU A 59 0.92 -3.86 17.39
CA GLU A 59 1.52 -3.77 16.04
C GLU A 59 1.17 -5.00 15.19
N ALA A 60 1.26 -6.21 15.77
CA ALA A 60 0.91 -7.44 15.08
C ALA A 60 -0.58 -7.51 14.75
N GLY A 61 -1.45 -7.07 15.67
CA GLY A 61 -2.89 -6.98 15.43
C GLY A 61 -3.20 -6.02 14.27
N LEU A 62 -2.55 -4.85 14.24
CA LEU A 62 -2.76 -3.83 13.23
C LEU A 62 -2.38 -4.33 11.84
N LEU A 63 -1.18 -4.92 11.70
CA LEU A 63 -0.72 -5.52 10.45
C LEU A 63 -1.63 -6.68 10.00
N THR A 64 -2.01 -7.56 10.93
CA THR A 64 -2.90 -8.69 10.64
C THR A 64 -4.27 -8.21 10.16
N THR A 65 -4.80 -7.16 10.79
CA THR A 65 -6.08 -6.57 10.43
C THR A 65 -6.01 -5.85 9.10
N HIS A 66 -4.92 -5.13 8.83
CA HIS A 66 -4.69 -4.50 7.52
C HIS A 66 -4.59 -5.54 6.41
N PHE A 67 -3.90 -6.66 6.67
CA PHE A 67 -3.87 -7.78 5.74
C PHE A 67 -5.27 -8.37 5.52
N ALA A 68 -6.08 -8.53 6.58
CA ALA A 68 -7.46 -8.98 6.47
C ALA A 68 -8.33 -8.03 5.63
N LEU A 69 -8.08 -6.73 5.69
CA LEU A 69 -8.72 -5.73 4.83
C LEU A 69 -8.39 -5.94 3.35
N HIS A 70 -7.13 -6.26 3.02
CA HIS A 70 -6.75 -6.60 1.64
C HIS A 70 -7.40 -7.91 1.19
N LEU A 71 -7.46 -8.91 2.06
CA LEU A 71 -8.17 -10.17 1.78
C LEU A 71 -9.65 -9.92 1.49
N LEU A 72 -10.31 -9.06 2.26
CA LEU A 72 -11.71 -8.69 2.05
C LEU A 72 -11.95 -8.17 0.63
N PHE A 73 -11.10 -7.26 0.15
CA PHE A 73 -11.22 -6.73 -1.21
C PHE A 73 -10.69 -7.70 -2.29
N ALA A 74 -9.89 -8.70 -1.92
CA ALA A 74 -9.53 -9.79 -2.83
C ALA A 74 -10.64 -10.86 -2.96
N MET A 75 -11.62 -10.92 -2.06
CA MET A 75 -12.70 -11.94 -2.07
C MET A 75 -13.43 -12.13 -3.40
N PRO A 76 -13.75 -11.08 -4.19
CA PRO A 76 -14.41 -11.25 -5.49
C PRO A 76 -13.64 -12.15 -6.47
N PHE A 77 -12.32 -12.22 -6.38
CA PHE A 77 -11.51 -13.09 -7.22
C PHE A 77 -11.69 -14.58 -6.83
N PHE A 78 -11.92 -14.85 -5.54
CA PHE A 78 -12.15 -16.20 -5.00
C PHE A 78 -13.55 -16.75 -5.23
N ALA A 79 -14.53 -15.91 -5.54
CA ALA A 79 -15.91 -16.30 -5.78
C ALA A 79 -16.02 -17.13 -7.09
N ALA A 80 -15.50 -18.35 -7.08
CA ALA A 80 -15.40 -19.25 -8.22
C ALA A 80 -16.27 -20.48 -7.97
N ARG A 81 -16.75 -21.09 -9.06
CA ARG A 81 -17.53 -22.33 -9.00
C ARG A 81 -16.73 -23.49 -8.39
N TYR A 82 -15.41 -23.47 -8.55
CA TYR A 82 -14.50 -24.48 -8.00
C TYR A 82 -13.43 -23.82 -7.14
N PHE A 83 -13.20 -24.40 -5.96
CA PHE A 83 -12.24 -23.91 -4.97
C PHE A 83 -10.83 -23.71 -5.55
N TRP A 84 -10.35 -24.67 -6.36
CA TRP A 84 -9.00 -24.61 -6.95
C TRP A 84 -8.79 -23.38 -7.85
N GLN A 85 -9.83 -22.95 -8.57
CA GLN A 85 -9.77 -21.75 -9.41
C GLN A 85 -9.58 -20.51 -8.54
N GLY A 86 -10.34 -20.40 -7.46
CA GLY A 86 -10.21 -19.31 -6.49
C GLY A 86 -8.82 -19.27 -5.85
N THR A 87 -8.29 -20.41 -5.41
CA THR A 87 -6.95 -20.48 -4.80
C THR A 87 -5.84 -20.14 -5.78
N THR A 88 -5.90 -20.60 -7.03
CA THR A 88 -4.87 -20.29 -8.03
C THR A 88 -4.87 -18.81 -8.39
N LEU A 89 -6.04 -18.19 -8.52
CA LEU A 89 -6.16 -16.77 -8.83
C LEU A 89 -5.71 -15.90 -7.67
N PHE A 90 -5.99 -16.31 -6.43
CA PHE A 90 -5.47 -15.63 -5.26
C PHE A 90 -3.95 -15.69 -5.19
N MET A 91 -3.35 -16.87 -5.37
CA MET A 91 -1.91 -17.01 -5.35
C MET A 91 -1.24 -16.18 -6.45
N LEU A 92 -1.86 -16.09 -7.63
CA LEU A 92 -1.38 -15.27 -8.72
C LEU A 92 -1.45 -13.77 -8.40
N LEU A 93 -2.58 -13.30 -7.86
CA LEU A 93 -2.75 -11.92 -7.43
C LEU A 93 -1.72 -11.59 -6.33
N PHE A 94 -1.60 -12.47 -5.34
CA PHE A 94 -0.67 -12.37 -4.21
C PHE A 94 0.79 -12.27 -4.66
N ILE A 95 1.23 -13.17 -5.55
CA ILE A 95 2.58 -13.14 -6.14
C ILE A 95 2.83 -11.80 -6.83
N LEU A 96 1.84 -11.25 -7.52
CA LEU A 96 2.03 -10.02 -8.23
C LEU A 96 2.10 -8.79 -7.32
N ILE A 97 1.29 -8.74 -6.27
CA ILE A 97 1.38 -7.69 -5.24
C ILE A 97 2.80 -7.69 -4.63
N MET A 98 3.35 -8.88 -4.39
CA MET A 98 4.72 -9.05 -3.90
C MET A 98 5.79 -8.60 -4.90
N LEU A 99 5.47 -8.56 -6.20
CA LEU A 99 6.42 -8.23 -7.26
C LEU A 99 6.37 -6.76 -7.72
N LEU A 100 5.31 -5.99 -7.42
CA LEU A 100 5.08 -4.64 -7.96
C LEU A 100 6.26 -3.65 -7.76
N PRO A 101 6.50 -2.72 -8.70
CA PRO A 101 7.78 -2.02 -8.87
C PRO A 101 8.06 -0.91 -7.87
N GLY A 102 7.08 -0.56 -7.02
CA GLY A 102 7.18 0.53 -6.04
C GLY A 102 8.08 0.26 -4.84
N GLY A 103 9.08 -0.63 -4.98
CA GLY A 103 10.04 -1.01 -3.94
C GLY A 103 9.50 -2.08 -2.99
N ASN A 104 10.11 -3.28 -2.99
CA ASN A 104 9.83 -4.44 -2.12
C ASN A 104 8.46 -4.43 -1.38
N SER A 105 7.37 -4.54 -2.16
CA SER A 105 5.96 -4.62 -1.75
C SER A 105 5.65 -4.36 -0.26
N THR A 106 5.46 -3.10 0.11
CA THR A 106 4.92 -2.70 1.41
C THR A 106 3.48 -3.18 1.62
N ALA A 107 2.72 -3.41 0.54
CA ALA A 107 1.29 -3.74 0.58
C ALA A 107 0.87 -4.74 1.68
N LEU A 108 1.60 -5.84 1.88
CA LEU A 108 1.20 -6.88 2.83
C LEU A 108 2.03 -6.91 4.12
N ILE A 109 3.06 -6.07 4.21
CA ILE A 109 3.98 -6.01 5.36
C ILE A 109 3.92 -4.65 6.07
N SER A 110 2.92 -3.84 5.71
CA SER A 110 2.80 -2.45 6.10
C SER A 110 1.32 -2.08 6.20
N VAL A 111 1.01 -0.98 6.91
CA VAL A 111 -0.35 -0.47 7.10
C VAL A 111 -0.66 0.64 6.08
N TYR A 112 0.04 0.60 4.93
CA TYR A 112 0.05 1.68 3.96
C TYR A 112 -1.09 1.56 2.95
N ASN A 113 -1.89 2.62 2.87
CA ASN A 113 -3.20 2.58 2.21
C ASN A 113 -3.18 2.67 0.67
N ASP A 114 -2.02 2.92 0.07
CA ASP A 114 -1.90 3.07 -1.39
C ASP A 114 -2.30 1.76 -2.11
N SER A 115 -1.79 0.63 -1.66
CA SER A 115 -2.17 -0.67 -2.24
C SER A 115 -3.65 -1.01 -1.99
N THR A 116 -4.20 -0.61 -0.84
CA THR A 116 -5.60 -0.82 -0.45
C THR A 116 -6.55 -0.22 -1.48
N ILE A 117 -6.29 0.99 -1.97
CA ILE A 117 -7.18 1.60 -2.98
C ILE A 117 -7.16 0.84 -4.30
N GLY A 118 -5.99 0.31 -4.69
CA GLY A 118 -5.86 -0.57 -5.86
C GLY A 118 -6.71 -1.83 -5.75
N PHE A 119 -6.69 -2.48 -4.57
CA PHE A 119 -7.56 -3.63 -4.28
C PHE A 119 -9.05 -3.28 -4.33
N ILE A 120 -9.44 -2.13 -3.77
CA ILE A 120 -10.85 -1.71 -3.76
C ILE A 120 -11.40 -1.57 -5.18
N ILE A 121 -10.63 -0.95 -6.09
CA ILE A 121 -11.05 -0.79 -7.48
C ILE A 121 -11.05 -2.13 -8.21
N ALA A 122 -10.01 -2.94 -7.99
CA ALA A 122 -9.91 -4.28 -8.54
C ALA A 122 -11.12 -5.15 -8.11
N ALA A 123 -11.57 -5.02 -6.86
CA ALA A 123 -12.76 -5.68 -6.33
C ALA A 123 -14.03 -5.22 -7.08
N ALA A 124 -14.20 -3.91 -7.29
CA ALA A 124 -15.35 -3.37 -8.02
C ALA A 124 -15.40 -3.87 -9.48
N LEU A 125 -14.26 -3.87 -10.19
CA LEU A 125 -14.16 -4.44 -11.53
C LEU A 125 -14.46 -5.94 -11.53
N ALA A 126 -13.91 -6.69 -10.57
CA ALA A 126 -14.14 -8.13 -10.45
C ALA A 126 -15.61 -8.48 -10.23
N ILE A 127 -16.30 -7.75 -9.33
CA ILE A 127 -17.74 -7.90 -9.11
C ILE A 127 -18.50 -7.60 -10.39
N PHE A 128 -18.21 -6.47 -11.04
CA PHE A 128 -18.91 -6.06 -12.24
C PHE A 128 -18.74 -7.05 -13.41
N ILE A 129 -17.52 -7.47 -13.69
CA ILE A 129 -17.21 -8.36 -14.82
C ILE A 129 -17.73 -9.78 -14.54
N SER A 130 -17.56 -10.28 -13.31
CA SER A 130 -17.93 -11.67 -12.95
C SER A 130 -19.44 -11.88 -12.77
N THR A 131 -20.21 -10.84 -12.47
CA THR A 131 -21.66 -10.96 -12.28
C THR A 131 -22.38 -10.95 -13.63
N GLU A 132 -23.26 -11.92 -13.87
CA GLU A 132 -24.05 -12.00 -15.12
C GLU A 132 -25.04 -10.83 -15.24
N ASP A 133 -25.82 -10.58 -14.18
CA ASP A 133 -26.70 -9.42 -14.09
C ASP A 133 -25.90 -8.15 -13.74
N LYS A 134 -25.65 -7.32 -14.75
CA LYS A 134 -24.91 -6.07 -14.59
C LYS A 134 -25.61 -5.06 -13.69
N TYR A 135 -26.94 -5.04 -13.64
CA TYR A 135 -27.66 -4.12 -12.73
C TYR A 135 -27.52 -4.55 -11.28
N LYS A 136 -27.57 -5.86 -11.01
CA LYS A 136 -27.22 -6.40 -9.69
C LYS A 136 -25.78 -6.05 -9.32
N ALA A 137 -24.85 -6.19 -10.26
CA ALA A 137 -23.45 -5.84 -10.05
C ALA A 137 -23.27 -4.35 -9.71
N LEU A 138 -23.94 -3.45 -10.45
CA LEU A 138 -23.93 -2.02 -10.19
C LEU A 138 -24.41 -1.69 -8.77
N LYS A 139 -25.49 -2.32 -8.31
CA LYS A 139 -25.98 -2.15 -6.92
C LYS A 139 -24.95 -2.59 -5.88
N LEU A 140 -24.25 -3.70 -6.12
CA LEU A 140 -23.24 -4.23 -5.20
C LEU A 140 -22.00 -3.33 -5.10
N ILE A 141 -21.60 -2.69 -6.21
CA ILE A 141 -20.41 -1.83 -6.22
C ILE A 141 -20.69 -0.38 -5.83
N THR A 142 -21.95 0.07 -5.88
CA THR A 142 -22.34 1.44 -5.48
C THR A 142 -21.77 1.86 -4.11
N PRO A 143 -21.91 1.05 -3.02
CA PRO A 143 -21.30 1.42 -1.74
C PRO A 143 -19.77 1.48 -1.78
N ILE A 144 -19.12 0.66 -2.62
CA ILE A 144 -17.66 0.67 -2.79
C ILE A 144 -17.19 2.03 -3.33
N PHE A 145 -17.88 2.56 -4.35
CA PHE A 145 -17.55 3.87 -4.94
C PHE A 145 -17.69 5.02 -3.94
N PHE A 146 -18.69 4.96 -3.07
CA PHE A 146 -18.84 5.95 -1.99
C PHE A 146 -17.74 5.81 -0.93
N MET A 147 -17.31 4.59 -0.60
CA MET A 147 -16.27 4.38 0.42
C MET A 147 -14.85 4.70 -0.07
N MET A 148 -14.56 4.59 -1.36
CA MET A 148 -13.20 4.77 -1.91
C MET A 148 -12.47 6.04 -1.43
N PRO A 149 -13.06 7.25 -1.50
CA PRO A 149 -12.43 8.48 -1.00
C PRO A 149 -12.25 8.52 0.52
N ILE A 150 -12.96 7.69 1.27
CA ILE A 150 -12.81 7.55 2.73
C ILE A 150 -11.57 6.68 3.06
N PHE A 151 -11.14 5.83 2.13
CA PHE A 151 -9.93 5.04 2.30
C PHE A 151 -8.66 5.81 1.97
N ARG A 152 -8.70 6.60 0.89
CA ARG A 152 -7.60 7.46 0.47
C ARG A 152 -8.15 8.57 -0.42
N GLU A 153 -7.57 9.76 -0.34
CA GLU A 153 -8.02 10.91 -1.13
C GLU A 153 -7.96 10.64 -2.64
N ILE A 154 -6.92 9.96 -3.10
CA ILE A 154 -6.79 9.53 -4.51
C ILE A 154 -7.93 8.58 -4.94
N GLY A 155 -8.64 7.98 -3.99
CA GLY A 155 -9.84 7.18 -4.23
C GLY A 155 -10.97 7.96 -4.92
N MET A 156 -11.00 9.30 -4.81
CA MET A 156 -11.93 10.11 -5.61
C MET A 156 -11.68 9.96 -7.11
N TRP A 157 -10.44 10.27 -7.54
CA TRP A 157 -10.03 10.18 -8.94
C TRP A 157 -10.13 8.76 -9.48
N LEU A 158 -9.64 7.78 -8.70
CA LEU A 158 -9.69 6.39 -9.10
C LEU A 158 -11.12 5.86 -9.19
N GLY A 159 -12.02 6.33 -8.32
CA GLY A 159 -13.45 6.02 -8.40
C GLY A 159 -14.08 6.58 -9.68
N MET A 160 -13.76 7.83 -10.03
CA MET A 160 -14.22 8.42 -11.30
C MET A 160 -13.71 7.64 -12.52
N TYR A 161 -12.43 7.25 -12.53
CA TYR A 161 -11.88 6.41 -13.61
C TYR A 161 -12.55 5.04 -13.66
N ALA A 162 -12.80 4.40 -12.53
CA ALA A 162 -13.54 3.15 -12.47
C ALA A 162 -14.96 3.32 -13.05
N ALA A 163 -15.64 4.44 -12.76
CA ALA A 163 -16.97 4.73 -13.32
C ALA A 163 -16.92 4.81 -14.85
N VAL A 164 -15.91 5.49 -15.41
CA VAL A 164 -15.69 5.57 -16.86
C VAL A 164 -15.44 4.19 -17.45
N ILE A 165 -14.54 3.39 -16.87
CA ILE A 165 -14.22 2.03 -17.32
C ILE A 165 -15.49 1.16 -17.35
N LEU A 166 -16.27 1.17 -16.27
CA LEU A 166 -17.49 0.38 -16.14
C LEU A 166 -18.58 0.83 -17.11
N PHE A 167 -18.71 2.14 -17.34
CA PHE A 167 -19.66 2.69 -18.29
C PHE A 167 -19.32 2.29 -19.73
N THR A 168 -18.04 2.32 -20.11
CA THR A 168 -17.59 1.81 -21.41
C THR A 168 -17.94 0.32 -21.58
N LEU A 169 -17.77 -0.50 -20.52
CA LEU A 169 -18.18 -1.91 -20.56
C LEU A 169 -19.70 -2.09 -20.72
N LEU A 170 -20.51 -1.28 -20.04
CA LEU A 170 -21.98 -1.30 -20.19
C LEU A 170 -22.44 -0.96 -21.61
N PHE A 171 -21.69 -0.12 -22.32
CA PHE A 171 -21.95 0.19 -23.73
C PHE A 171 -21.53 -0.93 -24.68
N TYR A 172 -20.43 -1.62 -24.36
CA TYR A 172 -19.93 -2.71 -25.20
C TYR A 172 -20.88 -3.91 -25.24
N GLN A 173 -21.68 -4.10 -24.19
CA GLN A 173 -22.69 -5.15 -24.16
C GLN A 173 -23.85 -4.84 -25.12
N LYS A 174 -23.98 -5.69 -26.13
CA LYS A 174 -24.99 -5.67 -27.20
C LYS A 174 -26.41 -5.77 -26.60
N ASN A 175 -26.99 -4.66 -26.17
CA ASN A 175 -28.37 -4.58 -25.67
C ASN A 175 -28.98 -3.18 -25.87
N ASN A 176 -30.27 -3.20 -26.25
CA ASN A 176 -31.17 -2.10 -26.69
C ASN A 176 -30.81 -0.68 -26.23
N ILE A 177 -30.81 0.24 -27.21
CA ILE A 177 -30.76 1.70 -27.07
C ILE A 177 -31.83 2.22 -26.07
N GLU A 178 -32.95 1.53 -25.93
CA GLU A 178 -34.05 1.86 -25.01
C GLU A 178 -33.62 1.92 -23.53
N LYS A 179 -32.50 1.30 -23.14
CA LYS A 179 -31.96 1.36 -21.77
C LYS A 179 -30.82 2.36 -21.59
N LEU A 180 -30.54 3.19 -22.60
CA LEU A 180 -29.43 4.16 -22.58
C LEU A 180 -29.55 5.16 -21.42
N LEU A 181 -30.75 5.72 -21.20
CA LEU A 181 -31.00 6.65 -20.10
C LEU A 181 -30.65 6.03 -18.75
N HIS A 182 -31.07 4.78 -18.51
CA HIS A 182 -30.77 4.08 -17.26
C HIS A 182 -29.27 3.84 -17.09
N LYS A 183 -28.56 3.42 -18.16
CA LYS A 183 -27.10 3.27 -18.13
C LYS A 183 -26.41 4.60 -17.81
N PHE A 184 -26.87 5.68 -18.40
CA PHE A 184 -26.34 7.02 -18.16
C PHE A 184 -26.62 7.52 -16.74
N LEU A 185 -27.82 7.31 -16.20
CA LEU A 185 -28.15 7.64 -14.81
C LEU A 185 -27.27 6.87 -13.81
N PHE A 186 -27.03 5.57 -14.05
CA PHE A 186 -26.10 4.81 -13.23
C PHE A 186 -24.66 5.31 -13.33
N PHE A 187 -24.22 5.71 -14.52
CA PHE A 187 -22.91 6.34 -14.69
C PHE A 187 -22.81 7.65 -13.90
N LEU A 188 -23.78 8.55 -14.03
CA LEU A 188 -23.81 9.79 -13.26
C LEU A 188 -23.78 9.53 -11.76
N LEU A 189 -24.52 8.52 -11.28
CA LEU A 189 -24.48 8.11 -9.88
C LEU A 189 -23.09 7.63 -9.47
N LEU A 190 -22.51 6.65 -10.18
CA LEU A 190 -21.18 6.12 -9.84
C LEU A 190 -20.06 7.15 -9.97
N PHE A 191 -20.18 8.08 -10.91
CA PHE A 191 -19.21 9.16 -11.10
C PHE A 191 -19.31 10.23 -10.01
N SER A 192 -20.53 10.56 -9.55
CA SER A 192 -20.75 11.57 -8.52
C SER A 192 -20.49 11.07 -7.09
N LEU A 193 -20.68 9.78 -6.80
CA LEU A 193 -20.50 9.23 -5.44
C LEU A 193 -19.10 9.47 -4.84
N PRO A 194 -17.98 9.23 -5.56
CA PRO A 194 -16.65 9.54 -5.05
C PRO A 194 -16.46 11.04 -4.77
N ILE A 195 -17.07 11.91 -5.58
CA ILE A 195 -17.01 13.37 -5.40
C ILE A 195 -17.77 13.76 -4.12
N ILE A 196 -19.01 13.31 -3.97
CA ILE A 196 -19.86 13.57 -2.79
C ILE A 196 -19.16 13.09 -1.52
N SER A 197 -18.64 11.86 -1.52
CA SER A 197 -17.91 11.29 -0.38
C SER A 197 -16.64 12.08 -0.05
N SER A 198 -15.91 12.54 -1.06
CA SER A 198 -14.74 13.40 -0.86
C SER A 198 -15.12 14.71 -0.17
N HIS A 199 -16.17 15.38 -0.65
CA HIS A 199 -16.66 16.63 -0.08
C HIS A 199 -17.21 16.47 1.33
N LEU A 200 -18.00 15.42 1.60
CA LEU A 200 -18.56 15.16 2.93
C LEU A 200 -17.45 15.01 3.99
N TRP A 201 -16.34 14.37 3.63
CA TRP A 201 -15.19 14.28 4.52
C TRP A 201 -14.51 15.62 4.78
N PHE A 202 -14.27 16.42 3.73
CA PHE A 202 -13.64 17.73 3.92
C PHE A 202 -14.54 18.66 4.71
N TRP A 203 -15.86 18.65 4.46
CA TRP A 203 -16.84 19.34 5.28
C TRP A 203 -16.81 18.86 6.73
N TYR A 204 -16.72 17.55 6.95
CA TYR A 204 -16.57 16.98 8.29
C TYR A 204 -15.30 17.48 8.99
N VAL A 205 -14.15 17.53 8.32
CA VAL A 205 -12.89 18.03 8.92
C VAL A 205 -12.95 19.55 9.18
N ASP A 206 -13.60 20.30 8.29
CA ASP A 206 -13.78 21.75 8.38
C ASP A 206 -14.61 22.17 9.59
N VAL A 207 -15.73 21.47 9.84
CA VAL A 207 -16.60 21.71 11.01
C VAL A 207 -15.83 21.61 12.34
N TYR A 208 -14.72 20.88 12.37
CA TYR A 208 -13.87 20.72 13.56
C TYR A 208 -12.70 21.71 13.60
N GLY A 209 -12.56 22.60 12.62
CA GLY A 209 -11.49 23.60 12.55
C GLY A 209 -10.11 22.99 12.25
N LEU A 210 -10.08 21.80 11.66
CA LEU A 210 -8.86 20.99 11.51
C LEU A 210 -8.32 21.00 10.06
N LEU A 211 -8.83 21.87 9.19
CA LEU A 211 -8.31 21.99 7.82
C LEU A 211 -6.92 22.63 7.81
N GLY A 212 -5.92 21.81 7.48
CA GLY A 212 -4.58 22.29 7.14
C GLY A 212 -4.44 22.74 5.67
N ARG A 213 -5.44 22.48 4.82
CA ARG A 213 -5.50 22.89 3.41
C ARG A 213 -6.89 22.70 2.81
N ASP A 214 -7.14 23.36 1.67
CA ASP A 214 -8.35 23.17 0.87
C ASP A 214 -8.36 21.84 0.09
N PRO A 215 -9.56 21.29 -0.20
CA PRO A 215 -9.71 20.13 -1.08
C PRO A 215 -9.24 20.44 -2.51
N HIS A 216 -8.61 19.46 -3.16
CA HIS A 216 -8.29 19.56 -4.59
C HIS A 216 -9.58 19.73 -5.41
N GLN A 217 -9.61 20.73 -6.29
CA GLN A 217 -10.75 21.08 -7.12
C GLN A 217 -10.54 20.66 -8.58
N LEU A 218 -11.64 20.55 -9.33
CA LEU A 218 -11.56 20.29 -10.77
C LEU A 218 -10.93 21.47 -11.53
N ASN A 219 -11.04 22.69 -11.01
CA ASN A 219 -10.45 23.89 -11.62
C ASN A 219 -8.91 23.85 -11.58
N ASP A 220 -8.32 23.15 -10.60
CA ASP A 220 -6.89 22.88 -10.56
C ASP A 220 -6.46 22.14 -11.84
N VAL A 221 -7.34 21.32 -12.44
CA VAL A 221 -7.09 20.58 -13.70
C VAL A 221 -6.98 21.50 -14.92
N ILE A 222 -7.69 22.63 -14.92
CA ILE A 222 -7.65 23.61 -16.02
C ILE A 222 -6.40 24.49 -15.89
N GLY A 223 -5.98 24.81 -14.66
CA GLY A 223 -4.70 25.47 -14.38
C GLY A 223 -3.50 24.68 -14.95
N ILE A 224 -3.55 23.34 -14.88
CA ILE A 224 -2.52 22.43 -15.42
C ILE A 224 -2.09 22.77 -16.84
N PHE A 225 -3.07 22.94 -17.74
CA PHE A 225 -2.77 23.14 -19.16
C PHE A 225 -2.13 24.50 -19.39
N ASN A 226 -2.51 25.51 -18.63
CA ASN A 226 -1.96 26.86 -18.77
C ASN A 226 -0.54 26.94 -18.20
N ASP A 227 -0.26 26.29 -17.07
CA ASP A 227 1.05 26.36 -16.41
C ASP A 227 2.10 25.53 -17.17
N VAL A 228 1.72 24.36 -17.71
CA VAL A 228 2.61 23.52 -18.55
C VAL A 228 2.95 24.19 -19.88
N ILE A 229 2.05 25.00 -20.46
CA ILE A 229 2.31 25.71 -21.71
C ILE A 229 3.25 26.91 -21.49
N ASN A 230 3.19 27.53 -20.32
CA ASN A 230 3.99 28.71 -19.96
C ASN A 230 5.27 28.39 -19.18
N SER A 231 5.67 27.11 -19.19
CA SER A 231 6.59 26.55 -18.19
C SER A 231 8.06 26.94 -18.40
N ASP A 232 8.77 27.15 -17.28
CA ASP A 232 10.21 27.45 -17.21
C ASP A 232 11.11 26.22 -17.49
N VAL A 233 12.44 26.42 -17.53
CA VAL A 233 13.43 25.34 -17.76
C VAL A 233 13.35 24.26 -16.67
N LYS A 234 13.01 24.63 -15.43
CA LYS A 234 12.91 23.71 -14.28
C LYS A 234 11.76 22.72 -14.47
N THR A 235 10.61 23.20 -14.96
CA THR A 235 9.44 22.35 -15.24
C THR A 235 9.75 21.28 -16.29
N TRP A 236 10.45 21.65 -17.36
CA TRP A 236 10.88 20.69 -18.39
C TRP A 236 11.83 19.61 -17.84
N GLN A 237 12.73 19.95 -16.91
CA GLN A 237 13.59 18.97 -16.24
C GLN A 237 12.76 17.97 -15.43
N ILE A 238 11.73 18.43 -14.71
CA ILE A 238 10.83 17.58 -13.93
C ILE A 238 10.07 16.63 -14.85
N ILE A 239 9.51 17.16 -15.94
CA ILE A 239 8.79 16.37 -16.94
C ILE A 239 9.69 15.27 -17.49
N ASN A 240 10.92 15.59 -17.89
CA ASN A 240 11.87 14.62 -18.43
C ASN A 240 12.23 13.54 -17.41
N LEU A 241 12.58 13.92 -16.18
CA LEU A 241 12.90 12.97 -15.10
C LEU A 241 11.70 12.08 -14.77
N TYR A 242 10.49 12.63 -14.76
CA TYR A 242 9.26 11.88 -14.52
C TYR A 242 9.04 10.80 -15.59
N PHE A 243 9.15 11.18 -16.87
CA PHE A 243 8.99 10.25 -17.98
C PHE A 243 10.12 9.22 -18.04
N GLU A 244 11.36 9.62 -17.83
CA GLU A 244 12.51 8.71 -17.76
C GLU A 244 12.29 7.67 -16.65
N ARG A 245 11.94 8.12 -15.45
CA ARG A 245 11.71 7.22 -14.31
C ARG A 245 10.53 6.28 -14.53
N PHE A 246 9.45 6.77 -15.13
CA PHE A 246 8.33 5.92 -15.51
C PHE A 246 8.72 4.91 -16.59
N ALA A 247 9.47 5.32 -17.62
CA ALA A 247 9.94 4.44 -18.69
C ALA A 247 10.90 3.35 -18.16
N GLU A 248 11.84 3.69 -17.28
CA GLU A 248 12.67 2.72 -16.55
C GLU A 248 11.81 1.70 -15.81
N SER A 249 10.73 2.17 -15.17
CA SER A 249 9.82 1.30 -14.43
C SER A 249 9.12 0.28 -15.33
N LEU A 250 8.78 0.63 -16.58
CA LEU A 250 8.13 -0.28 -17.53
C LEU A 250 8.98 -1.52 -17.87
N LEU A 251 10.30 -1.44 -17.68
CA LEU A 251 11.25 -2.53 -17.92
C LEU A 251 11.53 -3.37 -16.67
N THR A 252 10.92 -3.01 -15.54
CA THR A 252 11.10 -3.75 -14.29
C THR A 252 10.37 -5.10 -14.31
N LYS A 253 10.91 -6.01 -13.51
CA LYS A 253 10.38 -7.36 -13.22
C LYS A 253 8.84 -7.45 -13.11
N PRO A 254 8.17 -6.61 -12.31
CA PRO A 254 6.70 -6.61 -12.22
C PRO A 254 5.97 -6.25 -13.50
N PHE A 255 6.43 -5.25 -14.27
CA PHE A 255 5.80 -4.92 -15.54
C PHE A 255 5.95 -6.05 -16.55
N LEU A 256 7.13 -6.69 -16.60
CA LEU A 256 7.34 -7.90 -17.40
C LEU A 256 6.36 -9.02 -17.01
N PHE A 257 6.06 -9.17 -15.72
CA PHE A 257 5.05 -10.12 -15.26
C PHE A 257 3.64 -9.73 -15.69
N ILE A 258 3.26 -8.45 -15.58
CA ILE A 258 1.97 -7.94 -16.08
C ILE A 258 1.84 -8.21 -17.59
N TYR A 259 2.86 -7.89 -18.40
CA TYR A 259 2.84 -8.17 -19.83
C TYR A 259 2.69 -9.66 -20.13
N SER A 260 3.44 -10.51 -19.41
CA SER A 260 3.34 -11.96 -19.54
C SER A 260 1.94 -12.45 -19.22
N LEU A 261 1.32 -11.90 -18.17
CA LEU A 261 -0.03 -12.25 -17.77
C LEU A 261 -1.08 -11.81 -18.80
N ILE A 262 -0.91 -10.63 -19.41
CA ILE A 262 -1.74 -10.17 -20.52
C ILE A 262 -1.63 -11.13 -21.71
N VAL A 263 -0.41 -11.49 -22.12
CA VAL A 263 -0.17 -12.41 -23.25
C VAL A 263 -0.80 -13.78 -22.98
N ILE A 264 -0.63 -14.33 -21.78
CA ILE A 264 -1.23 -15.62 -21.43
C ILE A 264 -2.77 -15.52 -21.42
N THR A 265 -3.32 -14.42 -20.91
CA THR A 265 -4.77 -14.20 -20.91
C THR A 265 -5.32 -14.12 -22.33
N LEU A 266 -4.65 -13.39 -23.22
CA LEU A 266 -5.00 -13.33 -24.65
C LEU A 266 -4.99 -14.71 -25.29
N TYR A 267 -3.93 -15.49 -25.06
CA TYR A 267 -3.83 -16.87 -25.55
C TYR A 267 -5.01 -17.73 -25.07
N LEU A 268 -5.32 -17.66 -23.77
CA LEU A 268 -6.43 -18.42 -23.19
C LEU A 268 -7.79 -17.99 -23.75
N ILE A 269 -8.03 -16.69 -23.91
CA ILE A 269 -9.27 -16.17 -24.53
C ILE A 269 -9.41 -16.67 -25.97
N ILE A 270 -8.35 -16.56 -26.79
CA ILE A 270 -8.34 -17.01 -28.18
C ILE A 270 -8.65 -18.51 -28.27
N LYS A 271 -8.04 -19.31 -27.38
CA LYS A 271 -8.22 -20.78 -27.35
C LYS A 271 -9.59 -21.22 -26.82
N THR A 272 -10.18 -20.49 -25.87
CA THR A 272 -11.40 -20.93 -25.17
C THR A 272 -12.67 -20.28 -25.72
N ASN A 273 -12.72 -18.95 -25.82
CA ASN A 273 -13.91 -18.23 -26.26
C ASN A 273 -13.55 -16.83 -26.78
N ILE A 274 -13.40 -16.74 -28.11
CA ILE A 274 -13.02 -15.51 -28.81
C ILE A 274 -14.02 -14.35 -28.62
N LYS A 275 -15.24 -14.60 -28.14
CA LYS A 275 -16.22 -13.55 -27.86
C LYS A 275 -15.71 -12.54 -26.81
N TYR A 276 -14.90 -12.99 -25.85
CA TYR A 276 -14.30 -12.12 -24.83
C TYR A 276 -13.13 -11.28 -25.33
N LEU A 277 -12.56 -11.59 -26.50
CA LEU A 277 -11.35 -10.93 -26.99
C LEU A 277 -11.57 -9.42 -27.15
N LYS A 278 -12.70 -9.03 -27.74
CA LYS A 278 -12.98 -7.62 -27.99
C LYS A 278 -13.25 -6.85 -26.69
N GLU A 279 -13.97 -7.46 -25.75
CA GLU A 279 -14.25 -6.87 -24.43
C GLU A 279 -12.94 -6.69 -23.64
N PHE A 280 -12.07 -7.71 -23.64
CA PHE A 280 -10.77 -7.66 -22.97
C PHE A 280 -9.84 -6.60 -23.56
N ILE A 281 -9.73 -6.50 -24.89
CA ILE A 281 -8.91 -5.47 -25.55
C ILE A 281 -9.47 -4.07 -25.25
N ALA A 282 -10.79 -3.88 -25.34
CA ALA A 282 -11.42 -2.61 -25.01
C ALA A 282 -11.14 -2.20 -23.55
N LEU A 283 -11.18 -3.17 -22.63
CA LEU A 283 -10.90 -2.96 -21.22
C LEU A 283 -9.44 -2.58 -20.97
N LEU A 284 -8.49 -3.23 -21.64
CA LEU A 284 -7.07 -2.84 -21.58
C LEU A 284 -6.84 -1.44 -22.14
N ALA A 285 -7.51 -1.09 -23.24
CA ALA A 285 -7.38 0.21 -23.88
C ALA A 285 -7.92 1.33 -22.96
N ILE A 286 -9.15 1.21 -22.46
CA ILE A 286 -9.76 2.21 -21.57
C ILE A 286 -8.98 2.32 -20.24
N THR A 287 -8.51 1.20 -19.69
CA THR A 287 -7.68 1.20 -18.47
C THR A 287 -6.36 1.93 -18.70
N SER A 288 -5.77 1.80 -19.89
CA SER A 288 -4.54 2.49 -20.27
C SER A 288 -4.75 3.99 -20.52
N ILE A 289 -5.87 4.37 -21.12
CA ILE A 289 -6.25 5.80 -21.26
C ILE A 289 -6.41 6.44 -19.87
N CYS A 290 -7.13 5.78 -18.96
CA CYS A 290 -7.28 6.26 -17.59
C CYS A 290 -5.95 6.26 -16.81
N LEU A 291 -5.02 5.34 -17.09
CA LEU A 291 -3.65 5.39 -16.52
C LEU A 291 -2.90 6.64 -16.99
N LEU A 292 -2.98 6.97 -18.28
CA LEU A 292 -2.34 8.18 -18.81
C LEU A 292 -2.92 9.44 -18.16
N LEU A 293 -4.24 9.54 -18.03
CA LEU A 293 -4.89 10.64 -17.32
C LEU A 293 -4.43 10.73 -15.85
N PHE A 294 -4.32 9.58 -15.18
CA PHE A 294 -3.81 9.51 -13.81
C PHE A 294 -2.35 9.97 -13.70
N LEU A 295 -1.48 9.54 -14.60
CA LEU A 295 -0.08 9.94 -14.63
C LEU A 295 0.07 11.44 -14.94
N SER A 296 -0.73 11.99 -15.84
CA SER A 296 -0.74 13.43 -16.13
C SER A 296 -1.18 14.24 -14.91
N PHE A 297 -2.23 13.81 -14.21
CA PHE A 297 -2.66 14.44 -12.96
C PHE A 297 -1.57 14.40 -11.89
N ARG A 298 -0.84 13.28 -11.76
CA ARG A 298 0.28 13.18 -10.81
C ARG A 298 1.45 14.07 -11.20
N LEU A 299 1.82 14.11 -12.47
CA LEU A 299 2.86 15.00 -12.98
C LEU A 299 2.55 16.46 -12.63
N TYR A 300 1.30 16.89 -12.77
CA TYR A 300 0.89 18.24 -12.37
C TYR A 300 1.14 18.53 -10.88
N ILE A 301 0.74 17.63 -9.99
CA ILE A 301 0.99 17.81 -8.55
C ILE A 301 2.49 17.99 -8.29
N TYR A 302 3.35 17.27 -9.02
CA TYR A 302 4.80 17.43 -8.89
C TYR A 302 5.30 18.77 -9.39
N ILE A 303 4.76 19.28 -10.49
CA ILE A 303 5.09 20.62 -11.02
C ILE A 303 4.70 21.68 -10.00
N LEU A 304 3.45 21.65 -9.51
CA LEU A 304 2.99 22.58 -8.46
C LEU A 304 3.86 22.53 -7.20
N MET A 305 4.18 21.33 -6.71
CA MET A 305 5.01 21.16 -5.52
C MET A 305 6.43 21.70 -5.72
N ALA A 306 6.96 21.61 -6.94
CA ALA A 306 8.28 22.13 -7.27
C ALA A 306 8.31 23.66 -7.39
N GLU A 307 7.17 24.29 -7.66
CA GLU A 307 6.99 25.75 -7.67
C GLU A 307 6.71 26.31 -6.26
N SER A 308 5.99 25.57 -5.41
CA SER A 308 5.65 25.98 -4.05
C SER A 308 6.71 25.58 -3.00
N THR A 309 7.69 26.46 -2.71
CA THR A 309 8.54 26.58 -1.47
C THR A 309 9.19 25.34 -0.79
N TYR A 310 8.85 24.10 -1.15
CA TYR A 310 9.37 22.85 -0.62
C TYR A 310 10.54 22.30 -1.44
N SER A 311 10.88 22.97 -2.56
CA SER A 311 12.17 22.73 -3.21
C SER A 311 13.28 23.36 -2.39
N SER A 312 14.01 22.54 -1.62
CA SER A 312 15.40 22.88 -1.31
C SER A 312 16.10 23.30 -2.61
N PHE A 313 16.92 24.34 -2.52
CA PHE A 313 17.52 25.14 -3.59
C PHE A 313 18.30 24.38 -4.70
N ASP A 314 18.36 23.04 -4.64
CA ASP A 314 19.14 22.18 -5.53
C ASP A 314 18.32 21.22 -6.42
N GLY A 315 16.99 21.27 -6.42
CA GLY A 315 16.17 20.43 -7.32
C GLY A 315 16.32 18.91 -7.12
N SER A 316 17.05 18.49 -6.08
CA SER A 316 17.52 17.12 -5.84
C SER A 316 16.54 16.25 -5.04
N VAL A 317 15.40 16.77 -4.60
CA VAL A 317 14.45 16.03 -3.74
C VAL A 317 13.01 16.17 -4.22
N ILE A 318 12.75 15.97 -5.52
CA ILE A 318 11.41 15.53 -5.92
C ILE A 318 11.37 14.02 -5.69
N ASP A 319 10.66 13.57 -4.66
CA ASP A 319 10.46 12.15 -4.36
C ASP A 319 9.59 11.49 -5.46
N LEU A 320 10.24 11.13 -6.57
CA LEU A 320 9.65 10.35 -7.66
C LEU A 320 9.36 8.90 -7.24
N GLU A 321 9.81 8.43 -6.06
CA GLU A 321 9.36 7.12 -5.55
C GLU A 321 7.88 7.14 -5.21
N SER A 322 7.36 8.27 -4.71
CA SER A 322 5.93 8.47 -4.47
C SER A 322 5.11 8.28 -5.75
N MET A 323 5.60 8.72 -6.91
CA MET A 323 4.97 8.49 -8.21
C MET A 323 4.84 7.00 -8.50
N LEU A 324 5.93 6.24 -8.35
CA LEU A 324 5.95 4.81 -8.61
C LEU A 324 5.02 4.05 -7.65
N ARG A 325 4.89 4.50 -6.39
CA ARG A 325 3.92 3.94 -5.42
C ARG A 325 2.48 4.14 -5.88
N PHE A 326 2.09 5.36 -6.25
CA PHE A 326 0.74 5.65 -6.74
C PHE A 326 0.44 4.93 -8.07
N ALA A 327 1.39 4.94 -9.00
CA ALA A 327 1.27 4.20 -10.25
C ALA A 327 1.09 2.70 -9.98
N SER A 328 1.85 2.12 -9.04
CA SER A 328 1.71 0.70 -8.68
C SER A 328 0.32 0.32 -8.17
N SER A 329 -0.35 1.25 -7.47
CA SER A 329 -1.71 1.07 -6.97
C SER A 329 -2.73 0.99 -8.11
N TYR A 330 -2.55 1.83 -9.15
CA TYR A 330 -3.36 1.75 -10.37
C TYR A 330 -3.02 0.50 -11.20
N LEU A 331 -1.74 0.13 -11.28
CA LEU A 331 -1.28 -0.99 -12.09
C LEU A 331 -1.81 -2.35 -11.63
N LEU A 332 -2.32 -2.46 -10.39
CA LEU A 332 -3.07 -3.63 -9.91
C LEU A 332 -4.34 -3.94 -10.74
N LEU A 333 -4.84 -2.99 -11.55
CA LEU A 333 -6.01 -3.21 -12.39
C LEU A 333 -5.74 -4.19 -13.53
N TYR A 334 -4.60 -4.07 -14.23
CA TYR A 334 -4.22 -4.98 -15.32
C TYR A 334 -4.24 -6.46 -14.92
N PRO A 335 -3.58 -6.88 -13.84
CA PRO A 335 -3.60 -8.26 -13.44
C PRO A 335 -4.92 -8.71 -12.83
N ALA A 336 -5.66 -7.81 -12.17
CA ALA A 336 -7.02 -8.10 -11.72
C ALA A 336 -7.91 -8.45 -12.93
N ILE A 337 -7.87 -7.61 -13.98
CA ILE A 337 -8.54 -7.85 -15.25
C ILE A 337 -8.10 -9.20 -15.83
N CYS A 338 -6.80 -9.45 -15.94
CA CYS A 338 -6.29 -10.73 -16.44
C CYS A 338 -6.81 -11.93 -15.63
N CYS A 339 -6.75 -11.86 -14.31
CA CYS A 339 -7.24 -12.91 -13.41
C CYS A 339 -8.73 -13.22 -13.64
N ILE A 340 -9.57 -12.19 -13.84
CA ILE A 340 -10.99 -12.37 -14.10
C ILE A 340 -11.22 -13.08 -15.44
N TYR A 341 -10.50 -12.72 -16.49
CA TYR A 341 -10.67 -13.36 -17.79
C TYR A 341 -10.04 -14.76 -17.86
N ILE A 342 -8.93 -14.98 -17.15
CA ILE A 342 -8.38 -16.33 -16.95
C ILE A 342 -9.41 -17.21 -16.23
N LYS A 343 -10.05 -16.69 -15.17
CA LYS A 343 -11.13 -17.38 -14.46
C LYS A 343 -12.28 -17.75 -15.38
N GLN A 344 -12.75 -16.80 -16.19
CA GLN A 344 -13.83 -17.04 -17.15
C GLN A 344 -13.41 -18.09 -18.17
N ALA A 345 -12.24 -17.96 -18.79
CA ALA A 345 -11.68 -18.91 -19.75
C ALA A 345 -11.59 -20.33 -19.16
N LEU A 346 -11.08 -20.47 -17.93
CA LEU A 346 -11.00 -21.74 -17.21
C LEU A 346 -12.38 -22.32 -16.87
N GLY A 347 -13.40 -21.48 -16.67
CA GLY A 347 -14.78 -21.90 -16.45
C GLY A 347 -15.45 -22.51 -17.69
N PHE A 348 -15.07 -22.08 -18.90
CA PHE A 348 -15.59 -22.63 -20.16
C PHE A 348 -15.02 -23.99 -20.51
N ILE A 349 -13.80 -24.29 -20.04
CA ILE A 349 -13.28 -25.63 -20.17
C ILE A 349 -14.09 -26.50 -19.21
N LYS A 350 -15.11 -27.21 -19.73
CA LYS A 350 -15.93 -28.20 -19.00
C LYS A 350 -15.06 -29.40 -18.61
N ILE A 351 -14.03 -29.18 -17.81
CA ILE A 351 -13.16 -30.25 -17.35
C ILE A 351 -13.72 -30.74 -16.02
N LYS A 352 -14.38 -31.91 -16.04
CA LYS A 352 -14.74 -32.64 -14.81
C LYS A 352 -13.52 -32.89 -13.90
N ARG A 353 -12.30 -32.81 -14.44
CA ARG A 353 -11.02 -32.67 -13.75
C ARG A 353 -10.09 -31.90 -14.69
N PRO A 354 -9.66 -30.65 -14.40
CA PRO A 354 -8.64 -30.01 -15.23
C PRO A 354 -7.52 -31.00 -15.48
N ASN A 355 -6.99 -31.05 -16.70
CA ASN A 355 -5.80 -31.86 -16.94
C ASN A 355 -4.77 -31.25 -15.98
N LEU A 356 -4.54 -31.92 -14.85
CA LEU A 356 -3.87 -31.35 -13.68
C LEU A 356 -2.53 -30.76 -14.11
N LEU A 357 -1.92 -31.39 -15.12
CA LEU A 357 -0.77 -30.96 -15.89
C LEU A 357 -0.87 -29.55 -16.51
N GLU A 358 -1.97 -29.14 -17.16
CA GLU A 358 -2.11 -27.79 -17.77
C GLU A 358 -2.25 -26.70 -16.70
N LEU A 359 -3.00 -26.98 -15.64
CA LEU A 359 -3.12 -26.08 -14.49
C LEU A 359 -1.80 -25.97 -13.74
N ILE A 360 -1.11 -27.09 -13.54
CA ILE A 360 0.20 -27.17 -12.93
C ILE A 360 1.26 -26.52 -13.82
N LEU A 361 1.22 -26.69 -15.15
CA LEU A 361 2.12 -25.99 -16.08
C LEU A 361 1.87 -24.49 -16.03
N PHE A 362 0.61 -24.05 -15.97
CA PHE A 362 0.28 -22.64 -15.82
C PHE A 362 0.84 -22.09 -14.50
N ILE A 363 0.65 -22.80 -13.39
CA ILE A 363 1.21 -22.44 -12.08
C ILE A 363 2.74 -22.47 -12.09
N LEU A 364 3.37 -23.45 -12.76
CA LEU A 364 4.82 -23.57 -12.89
C LEU A 364 5.43 -22.52 -13.82
N ILE A 365 4.75 -22.14 -14.91
CA ILE A 365 5.19 -21.05 -15.80
C ILE A 365 5.11 -19.73 -15.04
N VAL A 366 4.02 -19.50 -14.31
CA VAL A 366 3.84 -18.34 -13.43
C VAL A 366 4.89 -18.32 -12.30
N ALA A 367 5.17 -19.46 -11.67
CA ALA A 367 6.15 -19.59 -10.58
C ALA A 367 7.61 -19.53 -11.07
N ALA A 368 7.91 -20.09 -12.25
CA ALA A 368 9.21 -19.99 -12.90
C ALA A 368 9.48 -18.55 -13.36
N PHE A 369 8.48 -17.84 -13.87
CA PHE A 369 8.58 -16.39 -14.15
C PHE A 369 8.77 -15.57 -12.87
N GLY A 370 8.09 -15.91 -11.78
CA GLY A 370 8.27 -15.28 -10.46
C GLY A 370 9.68 -15.50 -9.87
N ARG A 371 10.30 -16.66 -10.13
CA ARG A 371 11.69 -16.96 -9.71
C ARG A 371 12.75 -16.36 -10.65
N TYR A 372 12.50 -16.37 -11.96
CA TYR A 372 13.32 -15.75 -13.01
C TYR A 372 13.45 -14.24 -12.81
N THR A 373 12.34 -13.61 -12.46
CA THR A 373 12.34 -12.20 -12.06
C THR A 373 13.01 -11.97 -10.71
N TYR A 374 13.29 -12.96 -9.88
CA TYR A 374 13.91 -12.72 -8.58
C TYR A 374 15.45 -12.79 -8.61
N ASN A 375 16.07 -13.70 -9.39
CA ASN A 375 17.53 -13.91 -9.41
C ASN A 375 18.11 -14.04 -10.84
N ASN A 376 18.89 -13.03 -11.26
CA ASN A 376 19.86 -13.01 -12.40
C ASN A 376 19.38 -13.05 -13.86
N SER A 377 20.11 -12.30 -14.70
CA SER A 377 19.86 -11.93 -16.11
C SER A 377 20.45 -12.88 -17.18
N ARG A 378 21.08 -14.00 -16.82
CA ARG A 378 21.83 -14.85 -17.79
C ARG A 378 21.08 -16.07 -18.36
N LEU A 379 19.81 -16.29 -18.00
CA LEU A 379 19.05 -17.49 -18.39
C LEU A 379 17.94 -17.27 -19.43
N VAL A 380 18.08 -16.23 -20.27
CA VAL A 380 17.12 -15.88 -21.35
C VAL A 380 16.91 -17.04 -22.37
N ILE A 381 17.85 -17.99 -22.44
CA ILE A 381 17.88 -19.06 -23.44
C ILE A 381 17.19 -20.35 -22.97
N LEU A 382 16.99 -20.57 -21.66
CA LEU A 382 16.44 -21.84 -21.16
C LEU A 382 14.90 -21.92 -21.21
N VAL A 383 14.19 -20.79 -21.22
CA VAL A 383 12.71 -20.75 -21.23
C VAL A 383 12.12 -21.23 -22.56
N PRO A 384 12.66 -20.85 -23.75
CA PRO A 384 12.31 -21.49 -25.01
C PRO A 384 12.62 -22.99 -25.00
N ILE A 385 13.75 -23.40 -24.41
CA ILE A 385 14.17 -24.81 -24.34
C ILE A 385 13.24 -25.63 -23.44
N CYS A 386 12.80 -25.11 -22.28
CA CYS A 386 11.83 -25.77 -21.42
C CYS A 386 10.43 -25.83 -22.08
N LEU A 387 10.01 -24.79 -22.81
CA LEU A 387 8.77 -24.80 -23.60
C LEU A 387 8.84 -25.83 -24.75
N ILE A 388 9.99 -25.97 -25.40
CA ILE A 388 10.26 -26.97 -26.44
C ILE A 388 10.30 -28.39 -25.82
N LEU A 389 10.95 -28.58 -24.69
CA LEU A 389 11.00 -29.87 -23.99
C LEU A 389 9.61 -30.28 -23.48
N LEU A 390 8.81 -29.34 -22.94
CA LEU A 390 7.42 -29.61 -22.54
C LEU A 390 6.50 -29.92 -23.73
N PHE A 391 6.73 -29.28 -24.88
CA PHE A 391 6.06 -29.63 -26.13
C PHE A 391 6.42 -31.05 -26.60
N LEU A 392 7.70 -31.43 -26.48
CA LEU A 392 8.21 -32.76 -26.85
C LEU A 392 7.76 -33.88 -25.89
N PHE A 393 7.62 -33.60 -24.58
CA PHE A 393 7.27 -34.60 -23.56
C PHE A 393 5.76 -34.82 -23.37
N SER A 394 4.88 -34.02 -23.98
CA SER A 394 3.43 -34.24 -23.90
C SER A 394 2.95 -35.53 -24.60
N LYS A 395 3.84 -36.24 -25.30
CA LYS A 395 3.51 -37.36 -26.18
C LYS A 395 3.56 -38.76 -25.53
N HIS A 396 4.11 -38.95 -24.32
CA HIS A 396 4.20 -40.30 -23.72
C HIS A 396 3.86 -40.39 -22.22
N SER A 397 3.12 -41.45 -21.90
CA SER A 397 2.54 -41.83 -20.61
C SER A 397 3.58 -42.20 -19.53
N LYS A 398 3.95 -41.25 -18.66
CA LYS A 398 4.45 -41.50 -17.28
C LYS A 398 3.92 -40.45 -16.30
N ARG A 399 2.60 -40.40 -16.18
CA ARG A 399 1.81 -39.37 -15.49
C ARG A 399 2.10 -39.25 -13.98
N ALA A 400 2.24 -40.36 -13.27
CA ALA A 400 2.40 -40.38 -11.81
C ALA A 400 3.79 -39.89 -11.33
N LEU A 401 4.86 -40.21 -12.08
CA LEU A 401 6.22 -39.77 -11.73
C LEU A 401 6.38 -38.26 -11.92
N ILE A 402 5.72 -37.72 -12.95
CA ILE A 402 5.69 -36.28 -13.26
C ILE A 402 4.84 -35.54 -12.20
N GLU A 403 3.69 -36.07 -11.80
CA GLU A 403 2.85 -35.49 -10.75
C GLU A 403 3.58 -35.45 -9.38
N ALA A 404 4.26 -36.53 -8.99
CA ALA A 404 5.04 -36.58 -7.76
C ALA A 404 6.24 -35.61 -7.78
N PHE A 405 6.97 -35.56 -8.90
CA PHE A 405 8.08 -34.62 -9.08
C PHE A 405 7.60 -33.17 -8.95
N ILE A 406 6.44 -32.85 -9.51
CA ILE A 406 5.92 -31.48 -9.49
C ILE A 406 5.40 -31.08 -8.11
N VAL A 407 4.70 -31.95 -7.37
CA VAL A 407 4.30 -31.66 -5.99
C VAL A 407 5.52 -31.40 -5.10
N VAL A 408 6.59 -32.19 -5.26
CA VAL A 408 7.86 -31.98 -4.56
C VAL A 408 8.51 -30.65 -4.96
N CYS A 409 8.48 -30.27 -6.24
CA CYS A 409 8.98 -28.97 -6.70
C CYS A 409 8.14 -27.78 -6.17
N SER A 410 6.81 -27.90 -6.11
CA SER A 410 5.92 -26.85 -5.58
C SER A 410 6.08 -26.66 -4.07
N ILE A 411 6.15 -27.76 -3.30
CA ILE A 411 6.44 -27.71 -1.86
C ILE A 411 7.84 -27.17 -1.62
N GLY A 412 8.84 -27.64 -2.38
CA GLY A 412 10.19 -27.11 -2.35
C GLY A 412 10.24 -25.61 -2.65
N PHE A 413 9.43 -25.13 -3.59
CA PHE A 413 9.33 -23.70 -3.93
C PHE A 413 8.66 -22.88 -2.81
N ILE A 414 7.58 -23.36 -2.21
CA ILE A 414 6.93 -22.69 -1.06
C ILE A 414 7.93 -22.59 0.10
N ILE A 415 8.56 -23.71 0.47
CA ILE A 415 9.56 -23.75 1.53
C ILE A 415 10.75 -22.84 1.19
N THR A 416 11.20 -22.79 -0.07
CA THR A 416 12.32 -21.92 -0.47
C THR A 416 11.94 -20.45 -0.46
N ASN A 417 10.74 -20.05 -0.88
CA ASN A 417 10.31 -18.64 -0.81
C ASN A 417 10.05 -18.21 0.63
N VAL A 418 9.39 -19.05 1.43
CA VAL A 418 9.24 -18.80 2.86
C VAL A 418 10.63 -18.67 3.49
N LYS A 419 11.56 -19.58 3.17
CA LYS A 419 12.94 -19.51 3.64
C LYS A 419 13.68 -18.27 3.15
N VAL A 420 13.56 -17.85 1.90
CA VAL A 420 14.20 -16.62 1.37
C VAL A 420 13.60 -15.36 2.01
N THR A 421 12.30 -15.33 2.25
CA THR A 421 11.63 -14.27 3.02
C THR A 421 12.12 -14.26 4.47
N LEU A 422 12.26 -15.44 5.10
CA LEU A 422 12.85 -15.62 6.43
C LEU A 422 14.36 -15.31 6.48
N ASP A 423 15.11 -15.51 5.40
CA ASP A 423 16.55 -15.24 5.28
C ASP A 423 16.83 -13.77 4.94
N ARG A 424 15.85 -13.05 4.38
CA ARG A 424 15.89 -11.60 4.16
C ARG A 424 15.38 -10.79 5.35
N LEU A 425 14.52 -11.38 6.19
CA LEU A 425 14.17 -10.85 7.51
C LEU A 425 15.43 -10.34 8.26
N PRO A 426 16.57 -11.07 8.33
CA PRO A 426 17.86 -10.60 8.87
C PRO A 426 18.35 -9.21 8.39
N LYS A 427 18.16 -8.85 7.10
CA LYS A 427 18.57 -7.55 6.56
C LYS A 427 17.59 -6.43 6.93
N THR A 428 16.31 -6.74 7.07
CA THR A 428 15.33 -5.88 7.77
C THR A 428 15.61 -5.84 9.28
N PHE A 429 16.21 -6.89 9.85
CA PHE A 429 16.54 -7.04 11.27
C PHE A 429 17.73 -6.16 11.70
N ASN A 430 18.74 -5.89 10.86
CA ASN A 430 19.81 -4.93 11.19
C ASN A 430 19.29 -3.49 11.32
N ILE A 431 18.21 -3.16 10.62
CA ILE A 431 17.50 -1.87 10.71
C ILE A 431 16.55 -1.91 11.90
N ALA A 432 15.84 -3.03 12.05
CA ALA A 432 15.10 -3.34 13.26
C ALA A 432 16.00 -3.44 14.49
N GLN A 433 17.33 -3.50 14.39
CA GLN A 433 18.22 -3.53 15.56
C GLN A 433 18.35 -2.12 16.16
N LYS A 434 18.46 -1.07 15.33
CA LYS A 434 18.36 0.32 15.81
C LYS A 434 16.95 0.61 16.33
N ASP A 435 15.92 0.19 15.61
CA ASP A 435 14.54 0.35 16.07
C ASP A 435 14.23 -0.54 17.29
N LYS A 436 14.91 -1.69 17.47
CA LYS A 436 14.77 -2.59 18.62
C LYS A 436 15.41 -1.96 19.85
N ILE A 437 16.61 -1.40 19.74
CA ILE A 437 17.24 -0.72 20.88
C ILE A 437 16.44 0.54 21.23
N PHE A 438 15.92 1.26 20.24
CA PHE A 438 14.97 2.35 20.48
C PHE A 438 13.73 1.82 21.22
N ARG A 439 13.05 0.80 20.68
CA ARG A 439 11.86 0.16 21.30
C ARG A 439 12.12 -0.38 22.72
N GLU A 440 13.27 -1.00 22.96
CA GLU A 440 13.63 -1.56 24.27
C GLU A 440 13.85 -0.44 25.29
N GLN A 441 14.55 0.63 24.91
CA GLN A 441 14.65 1.81 25.76
C GLN A 441 13.30 2.51 25.95
N THR A 442 12.50 2.65 24.89
CA THR A 442 11.17 3.25 25.02
C THR A 442 10.27 2.41 25.94
N LYS A 443 10.36 1.07 25.90
CA LYS A 443 9.67 0.19 26.86
C LYS A 443 10.14 0.42 28.30
N LEU A 444 11.43 0.63 28.52
CA LEU A 444 11.97 0.96 29.84
C LEU A 444 11.42 2.31 30.31
N VAL A 445 11.44 3.32 29.46
CA VAL A 445 10.85 4.65 29.70
C VAL A 445 9.35 4.52 30.02
N THR A 446 8.59 3.72 29.25
CA THR A 446 7.16 3.46 29.53
C THR A 446 6.96 2.83 30.90
N LYS A 447 7.77 1.83 31.29
CA LYS A 447 7.68 1.20 32.62
C LYS A 447 7.95 2.20 33.74
N LEU A 448 8.99 3.02 33.58
CA LEU A 448 9.33 4.07 34.55
C LEU A 448 8.20 5.11 34.69
N LEU A 449 7.56 5.49 33.57
CA LEU A 449 6.39 6.39 33.58
C LEU A 449 5.16 5.76 34.23
N GLN A 450 4.92 4.46 34.01
CA GLN A 450 3.84 3.72 34.69
C GLN A 450 4.04 3.65 36.21
N GLN A 451 5.30 3.68 36.66
CA GLN A 451 5.71 3.75 38.06
C GLN A 451 5.76 5.19 38.60
N GLN A 452 5.22 6.17 37.87
CA GLN A 452 5.15 7.59 38.25
C GLN A 452 6.51 8.29 38.43
N HIS A 453 7.59 7.76 37.85
CA HIS A 453 8.85 8.48 37.80
C HIS A 453 8.77 9.67 36.81
N TYR A 454 9.36 10.79 37.20
CA TYR A 454 9.46 11.97 36.33
C TYR A 454 10.54 11.77 35.27
N ILE A 455 10.18 12.00 34.00
CA ILE A 455 11.09 11.91 32.87
C ILE A 455 11.20 13.27 32.19
N GLU A 456 12.42 13.80 32.13
CA GLU A 456 12.77 14.99 31.38
C GLU A 456 13.26 14.56 29.98
N TYR A 457 12.56 15.00 28.94
CA TYR A 457 12.95 14.77 27.56
C TYR A 457 13.89 15.87 27.06
N ASP A 458 15.07 15.49 26.61
CA ASP A 458 16.06 16.40 26.04
C ASP A 458 16.25 16.09 24.54
N PHE A 459 15.84 17.03 23.70
CA PHE A 459 15.79 16.87 22.25
C PHE A 459 16.99 17.49 21.51
N ILE A 460 18.14 17.68 22.18
CA ILE A 460 19.36 18.20 21.53
C ILE A 460 19.68 17.38 20.27
N ASN A 461 19.85 18.10 19.16
CA ASN A 461 19.76 17.54 17.83
C ASN A 461 21.10 17.60 17.09
N LYS A 462 21.62 16.44 16.67
CA LYS A 462 22.84 16.32 15.83
C LYS A 462 22.56 15.73 14.43
N ASN A 463 21.34 15.24 14.20
CA ASN A 463 20.99 14.49 13.00
C ASN A 463 20.26 15.37 11.98
N ASP A 464 20.12 14.84 10.76
CA ASP A 464 19.32 15.51 9.73
C ASP A 464 17.88 15.73 10.23
N LYS A 465 17.27 16.81 9.72
CA LYS A 465 15.90 17.22 10.04
C LYS A 465 14.88 16.07 9.95
N ILE A 466 15.07 15.16 8.99
CA ILE A 466 14.17 14.04 8.72
C ILE A 466 14.22 13.02 9.87
N THR A 467 15.41 12.68 10.35
CA THR A 467 15.63 11.73 11.44
C THR A 467 15.07 12.25 12.76
N SER A 468 15.17 13.56 13.00
CA SER A 468 14.68 14.18 14.23
C SER A 468 13.17 14.21 14.28
N ILE A 469 12.53 14.61 13.17
CA ILE A 469 11.09 14.46 12.96
C ILE A 469 10.72 13.00 13.20
N ARG A 470 11.52 12.06 12.67
CA ARG A 470 11.26 10.63 12.80
C ARG A 470 11.12 10.16 14.24
N ASN A 471 12.09 10.53 15.06
CA ASN A 471 12.13 10.11 16.45
C ASN A 471 10.99 10.74 17.26
N CYS A 472 10.58 11.99 16.98
CA CYS A 472 9.43 12.62 17.64
C CYS A 472 8.14 11.80 17.49
N TYR A 473 7.85 11.28 16.29
CA TYR A 473 6.65 10.48 16.08
C TYR A 473 6.73 9.10 16.74
N PHE A 474 7.91 8.48 16.76
CA PHE A 474 8.08 7.23 17.48
C PHE A 474 7.81 7.39 18.97
N LEU A 475 8.24 8.50 19.58
CA LEU A 475 7.95 8.80 20.98
C LEU A 475 6.44 8.96 21.21
N VAL A 476 5.75 9.71 20.35
CA VAL A 476 4.28 9.82 20.41
C VAL A 476 3.63 8.44 20.33
N PHE A 477 4.09 7.59 19.41
CA PHE A 477 3.53 6.25 19.24
C PHE A 477 3.78 5.33 20.45
N PHE A 478 4.96 5.37 21.09
CA PHE A 478 5.31 4.41 22.14
C PHE A 478 5.09 4.91 23.58
N LEU A 479 5.17 6.21 23.83
CA LEU A 479 5.16 6.79 25.19
C LEU A 479 3.81 7.33 25.62
N TYR A 480 2.81 7.37 24.73
CA TYR A 480 1.43 7.68 25.12
C TYR A 480 0.88 6.69 26.19
N PRO A 481 0.12 7.14 27.21
CA PRO A 481 -0.41 8.49 27.46
C PRO A 481 0.54 9.47 28.14
N HIS A 482 1.76 9.04 28.45
CA HIS A 482 2.68 9.78 29.30
C HIS A 482 3.50 10.87 28.57
N TYR A 483 3.44 10.91 27.24
CA TYR A 483 4.10 11.93 26.42
C TYR A 483 3.17 13.11 26.16
N THR A 484 3.44 14.26 26.77
CA THR A 484 2.51 15.40 26.79
C THR A 484 2.54 16.23 25.50
N ASP A 485 1.53 17.07 25.31
CA ASP A 485 1.48 18.06 24.23
C ASP A 485 2.64 19.06 24.26
N GLU A 486 3.13 19.39 25.46
CA GLU A 486 4.27 20.27 25.64
C GLU A 486 5.56 19.58 25.18
N ASP A 487 5.76 18.31 25.54
CA ASP A 487 6.91 17.51 25.09
C ASP A 487 6.92 17.34 23.56
N ARG A 488 5.73 17.14 22.98
CA ARG A 488 5.54 17.10 21.53
C ARG A 488 5.95 18.41 20.87
N LYS A 489 5.45 19.55 21.36
CA LYS A 489 5.81 20.87 20.83
C LYS A 489 7.31 21.14 20.96
N LYS A 490 7.92 20.80 22.09
CA LYS A 490 9.37 20.90 22.32
C LYS A 490 10.17 20.06 21.31
N CYS A 491 9.77 18.81 21.07
CA CYS A 491 10.43 17.93 20.10
C CYS A 491 10.39 18.47 18.67
N PHE A 492 9.26 19.03 18.25
CA PHE A 492 9.15 19.62 16.91
C PHE A 492 9.81 21.00 16.81
N ALA A 493 9.90 21.76 17.91
CA ALA A 493 10.57 23.06 17.94
C ALA A 493 12.11 22.93 17.93
N SER A 494 12.67 21.88 18.53
CA SER A 494 14.12 21.62 18.62
C SER A 494 14.75 21.11 17.32
N ILE A 495 14.08 21.27 16.18
CA ILE A 495 14.54 20.82 14.86
C ILE A 495 15.55 21.81 14.25
N GLU A 496 15.75 22.98 14.84
CA GLU A 496 16.82 23.90 14.45
C GLU A 496 18.20 23.26 14.74
N LEU A 497 19.02 23.14 13.68
CA LEU A 497 20.35 22.53 13.73
C LEU A 497 21.32 23.42 14.52
N ASP A 498 21.69 23.00 15.73
CA ASP A 498 22.87 23.55 16.39
C ASP A 498 24.09 22.67 16.11
N ASN A 499 24.83 23.03 15.06
CA ASN A 499 26.00 22.27 14.60
C ASN A 499 27.20 22.35 15.57
N ASN A 500 27.13 23.15 16.63
CA ASN A 500 28.26 23.44 17.52
C ASN A 500 28.26 22.63 18.83
N ILE A 501 27.29 21.76 19.06
CA ILE A 501 27.19 21.00 20.31
C ILE A 501 27.85 19.62 20.17
N MET A 502 29.08 19.48 20.67
CA MET A 502 29.66 18.16 20.99
C MET A 502 29.18 17.72 22.37
N LEU A 503 28.22 16.79 22.42
CA LEU A 503 27.87 16.11 23.66
C LEU A 503 28.59 14.75 23.78
N PRO A 504 29.11 14.40 24.96
CA PRO A 504 29.85 13.17 25.21
C PRO A 504 28.90 12.01 25.58
N PHE A 505 27.85 11.78 24.78
CA PHE A 505 26.91 10.69 25.05
C PHE A 505 27.26 9.44 24.25
N ASP A 506 27.31 8.30 24.93
CA ASP A 506 27.38 7.00 24.28
C ASP A 506 25.99 6.66 23.70
N ILE A 507 25.90 6.57 22.37
CA ILE A 507 24.67 6.24 21.64
C ILE A 507 24.16 4.87 22.10
N ASN A 508 22.85 4.71 22.28
CA ASN A 508 22.20 3.44 22.65
C ASN A 508 22.57 2.91 24.04
N THR A 509 22.93 3.76 24.99
CA THR A 509 23.28 3.34 26.36
C THR A 509 22.27 3.83 27.39
N THR A 510 22.20 3.10 28.51
CA THR A 510 21.50 3.53 29.71
C THR A 510 22.52 3.66 30.83
N LYS A 511 22.61 4.85 31.42
CA LYS A 511 23.43 5.12 32.58
C LYS A 511 22.50 5.23 33.78
N SER A 512 22.74 4.42 34.80
CA SER A 512 21.99 4.44 36.06
C SER A 512 22.96 4.33 37.22
N ASN A 513 22.71 5.07 38.31
CA ASN A 513 23.48 4.95 39.56
C ASN A 513 23.00 3.80 40.45
N VAL A 514 21.83 3.23 40.16
CA VAL A 514 21.23 2.06 40.83
C VAL A 514 20.89 1.01 39.76
N ASP A 515 20.88 -0.29 40.10
CA ASP A 515 20.49 -1.32 39.14
C ASP A 515 19.05 -1.08 38.66
N ILE A 516 18.86 -1.09 37.34
CA ILE A 516 17.56 -0.84 36.71
C ILE A 516 16.53 -1.88 37.15
N ASN A 517 16.94 -3.14 37.33
CA ASN A 517 16.02 -4.18 37.77
C ASN A 517 15.55 -3.93 39.21
N GLU A 518 16.44 -3.41 40.08
CA GLU A 518 16.11 -3.08 41.46
C GLU A 518 15.11 -1.91 41.54
N ILE A 519 15.28 -0.89 40.68
CA ILE A 519 14.33 0.22 40.53
C ILE A 519 12.97 -0.32 40.07
N LEU A 520 12.95 -1.19 39.06
CA LEU A 520 11.70 -1.72 38.49
C LEU A 520 10.97 -2.67 39.45
N GLU A 521 11.67 -3.43 40.28
CA GLU A 521 11.08 -4.35 41.26
C GLU A 521 10.59 -3.64 42.52
N ASN A 522 11.23 -2.53 42.93
CA ASN A 522 10.91 -1.79 44.15
C ASN A 522 10.68 -0.29 43.88
N PRO A 523 9.67 0.09 43.07
CA PRO A 523 9.52 1.47 42.60
C PRO A 523 9.32 2.49 43.73
N ASP A 524 8.67 2.11 44.82
CA ASP A 524 8.42 2.99 45.97
C ASP A 524 9.69 3.29 46.79
N SER A 525 10.75 2.50 46.61
CA SER A 525 12.01 2.63 47.35
C SER A 525 12.97 3.64 46.74
N TYR A 526 12.72 4.09 45.50
CA TYR A 526 13.64 4.96 44.77
C TYR A 526 12.91 6.18 44.21
N LYS A 527 13.46 7.37 44.45
CA LYS A 527 13.02 8.58 43.73
C LYS A 527 14.03 8.91 42.65
N CYS A 528 13.69 8.55 41.42
CA CYS A 528 14.56 8.72 40.26
C CYS A 528 14.24 9.99 39.47
N GLN A 529 15.28 10.77 39.17
CA GLN A 529 15.26 11.77 38.11
C GLN A 529 15.78 11.12 36.84
N VAL A 530 14.92 11.02 35.83
CA VAL A 530 15.27 10.38 34.55
C VAL A 530 15.40 11.45 33.48
N LYS A 531 16.55 11.52 32.81
CA LYS A 531 16.73 12.30 31.58
C LYS A 531 16.80 11.36 30.39
N TYR A 532 15.91 11.53 29.43
CA TYR A 532 15.91 10.76 28.19
C TYR A 532 16.30 11.65 27.01
N TYR A 533 17.26 11.18 26.23
CA TYR A 533 17.78 11.82 25.03
C TYR A 533 17.38 10.99 23.81
N PRO A 534 16.19 11.21 23.22
CA PRO A 534 15.64 10.28 22.22
C PRO A 534 16.46 10.20 20.94
N GLN A 535 17.12 11.31 20.56
CA GLN A 535 17.93 11.38 19.34
C GLN A 535 19.19 10.51 19.41
N HIS A 536 19.70 10.30 20.62
CA HIS A 536 20.86 9.44 20.90
C HIS A 536 20.45 8.08 21.45
N ASN A 537 19.16 7.89 21.72
CA ASN A 537 18.62 6.78 22.46
C ASN A 537 19.49 6.53 23.71
N TYR A 538 19.60 7.58 24.52
CA TYR A 538 20.41 7.59 25.73
C TYR A 538 19.52 7.92 26.92
N LEU A 539 19.59 7.11 27.96
CA LEU A 539 18.79 7.28 29.18
C LEU A 539 19.74 7.46 30.36
N ASN A 540 19.59 8.54 31.11
CA ASN A 540 20.34 8.81 32.32
C ASN A 540 19.38 8.80 33.51
N ILE A 541 19.51 7.80 34.37
CA ILE A 541 18.68 7.59 35.56
C ILE A 541 19.53 7.91 36.79
N ASN A 542 19.04 8.82 37.63
CA ASN A 542 19.69 9.13 38.89
C ASN A 542 18.67 9.01 40.03
N CYS A 543 18.79 7.97 40.84
CA CYS A 543 17.89 7.67 41.94
C CYS A 543 18.50 8.04 43.30
N GLN A 544 17.65 8.56 44.19
CA GLN A 544 17.95 8.78 45.61
C GLN A 544 17.31 7.72 46.48
#